data_AF-A0A087BCU5-F1
#
_entry.id   AF-A0A087BCU5-F1
#
_cell.length_a   1.000
_cell.length_b   1.000
_cell.length_c   1.000
_cell.angle_alpha   90.00
_cell.angle_beta   90.00
_cell.angle_gamma   90.00
#
_symmetry.space_group_name_H-M   'P 1'
#
loop_
_entity.id
_entity.type
_entity.pdbx_description
1 polymer ?
#
loop_
_entity_poly.entity_id
_entity_poly.type
_entity_poly.pdbx_seq_one_letter_code
_entity_poly.pdbx_strand_id
1 'polypeptide(L)'
;MVPYASLLIPLMVWFKDIGLNDTLLGVSLVITLFQLPMSTFIMRNAFDAIPKDMEEAAMVDGCNSFQSLVRILVPVVKPSMVTVGLLAFLEAWNNFMIPLYLSSSSKYTLPLALVNMRQQRRGHKH
;
A
#
# COMPACT_ATOMS: atom_id res chain seq x y z
N MET A 1 -20.06 5.40 -3.14
CA MET A 1 -18.79 4.66 -3.12
C MET A 1 -18.67 3.92 -4.44
N VAL A 2 -17.60 4.16 -5.20
CA VAL A 2 -17.36 3.42 -6.44
C VAL A 2 -16.88 2.01 -6.05
N PRO A 3 -17.50 0.92 -6.53
CA PRO A 3 -17.11 -0.44 -6.16
C PRO A 3 -15.65 -0.72 -6.50
N TYR A 4 -14.92 -1.36 -5.60
CA TYR A 4 -13.52 -1.72 -5.81
C TYR A 4 -13.28 -2.47 -7.14
N ALA A 5 -14.18 -3.40 -7.47
CA ALA A 5 -14.16 -4.14 -8.72
C ALA A 5 -14.32 -3.26 -9.98
N SER A 6 -15.03 -2.14 -9.89
CA SER A 6 -15.25 -1.25 -11.05
C SER A 6 -14.01 -0.43 -11.42
N LEU A 7 -13.11 -0.18 -10.46
CA LEU A 7 -11.82 0.45 -10.70
C LEU A 7 -10.77 -0.56 -11.19
N LEU A 8 -10.91 -1.84 -10.82
CA LEU A 8 -9.96 -2.89 -11.21
C LEU A 8 -10.00 -3.22 -12.71
N ILE A 9 -11.19 -3.21 -13.34
CA ILE A 9 -11.35 -3.54 -14.77
C ILE A 9 -10.52 -2.61 -15.67
N PRO A 10 -10.68 -1.27 -15.63
CA PRO A 10 -9.89 -0.38 -16.48
C PRO A 10 -8.40 -0.45 -16.15
N LEU A 11 -8.05 -0.62 -14.87
CA LEU A 11 -6.66 -0.77 -14.45
C LEU A 11 -6.01 -2.03 -15.02
N MET A 12 -6.76 -3.13 -15.13
CA MET A 12 -6.29 -4.38 -15.71
C MET A 12 -5.98 -4.23 -17.20
N VAL A 13 -6.77 -3.45 -17.94
CA VAL A 13 -6.51 -3.13 -19.35
C VAL A 13 -5.19 -2.39 -19.48
N TRP A 14 -4.98 -1.35 -18.67
CA TRP A 14 -3.73 -0.58 -18.67
C TRP A 14 -2.53 -1.45 -18.30
N PHE A 15 -2.66 -2.30 -17.28
CA PHE A 15 -1.59 -3.19 -16.84
C PHE A 15 -1.27 -4.27 -17.87
N LYS A 16 -2.25 -4.67 -18.69
CA LYS A 16 -2.03 -5.56 -19.83
C LYS A 16 -1.22 -4.88 -20.92
N ASP A 17 -1.56 -3.64 -21.27
CA ASP A 17 -0.89 -2.88 -22.33
C ASP A 17 0.60 -2.62 -22.01
N ILE A 18 0.92 -2.42 -20.73
CA ILE A 18 2.29 -2.20 -20.25
C ILE A 18 3.02 -3.48 -19.81
N GLY A 19 2.41 -4.66 -19.98
CA GLY A 19 3.03 -5.96 -19.68
C GLY A 19 3.18 -6.31 -18.19
N LEU A 20 2.45 -5.63 -17.30
CA LEU A 20 2.43 -5.87 -15.85
C LEU A 20 1.32 -6.83 -15.40
N ASN A 21 0.47 -7.28 -16.33
CA ASN A 21 -0.54 -8.31 -16.06
C ASN A 21 0.13 -9.65 -15.70
N ASP A 22 -0.46 -10.41 -14.78
CA ASP A 22 0.09 -11.67 -14.28
C ASP A 22 1.51 -11.53 -13.69
N THR A 23 1.80 -10.41 -13.00
CA THR A 23 3.09 -10.23 -12.30
C THR A 23 2.85 -9.84 -10.85
N LEU A 24 3.72 -10.32 -9.95
CA LEU A 24 3.72 -9.90 -8.54
C LEU A 24 3.93 -8.38 -8.42
N LEU A 25 4.77 -7.82 -9.31
CA LEU A 25 5.02 -6.38 -9.39
C LEU A 25 3.73 -5.61 -9.73
N GLY A 26 2.95 -6.11 -10.71
CA GLY A 26 1.65 -5.55 -11.06
C GLY A 26 0.70 -5.58 -9.87
N VAL A 27 0.57 -6.72 -9.20
CA VAL A 27 -0.27 -6.87 -7.99
C VAL A 27 0.16 -5.89 -6.89
N SER A 28 1.45 -5.78 -6.59
CA SER A 28 1.98 -4.86 -5.57
C SER A 28 1.69 -3.40 -5.89
N LEU A 29 1.81 -2.98 -7.16
CA LEU A 29 1.50 -1.62 -7.58
C LEU A 29 0.02 -1.28 -7.40
N VAL A 30 -0.88 -2.19 -7.77
CA VAL A 30 -2.32 -1.98 -7.60
C VAL A 30 -2.69 -1.88 -6.12
N ILE A 31 -2.19 -2.81 -5.30
CA ILE A 31 -2.37 -2.77 -3.84
C ILE A 31 -1.91 -1.42 -3.28
N THR A 32 -0.71 -0.99 -3.67
CA THR A 32 -0.14 0.30 -3.25
C THR A 32 -1.03 1.47 -3.67
N LEU A 33 -1.51 1.48 -4.92
CA LEU A 33 -2.36 2.54 -5.45
C LEU A 33 -3.62 2.76 -4.59
N PHE A 34 -4.27 1.67 -4.17
CA PHE A 34 -5.46 1.75 -3.32
C PHE A 34 -5.15 2.14 -1.87
N GLN A 35 -3.96 1.80 -1.37
CA GLN A 35 -3.53 2.10 0.00
C GLN A 35 -2.92 3.50 0.17
N LEU A 36 -2.47 4.12 -0.92
CA LEU A 36 -1.81 5.42 -0.94
C LEU A 36 -2.63 6.56 -0.29
N PRO A 37 -3.94 6.73 -0.56
CA PRO A 37 -4.72 7.83 0.01
C PRO A 37 -4.77 7.79 1.54
N MET A 38 -4.99 6.60 2.11
CA MET A 38 -5.00 6.39 3.57
C MET A 38 -3.62 6.65 4.17
N SER A 39 -2.58 6.09 3.56
CA SER A 39 -1.19 6.27 4.01
C SER A 39 -0.77 7.74 4.00
N THR A 40 -1.14 8.46 2.94
CA THR A 40 -0.86 9.90 2.78
C THR A 40 -1.62 10.72 3.82
N PHE A 41 -2.88 10.37 4.09
CA PHE A 41 -3.67 11.03 5.12
C PHE A 41 -3.06 10.85 6.52
N ILE A 42 -2.65 9.63 6.88
CA ILE A 42 -2.00 9.36 8.18
C ILE A 42 -0.68 10.12 8.28
N MET A 43 0.17 10.04 7.26
CA MET A 43 1.45 10.75 7.26
C MET A 43 1.29 12.26 7.34
N ARG A 44 0.33 12.83 6.61
CA ARG A 44 0.01 14.26 6.70
C ARG A 44 -0.35 14.65 8.13
N ASN A 45 -1.27 13.93 8.77
CA ASN A 45 -1.65 14.22 10.16
C ASN A 45 -0.46 14.09 11.12
N ALA A 46 0.45 13.15 10.87
CA ALA A 46 1.65 12.99 11.68
C ALA A 46 2.60 14.19 11.56
N PHE A 47 2.78 14.75 10.36
CA PHE A 47 3.56 15.97 10.16
C PHE A 47 2.84 17.21 10.70
N ASP A 48 1.53 17.34 10.49
CA ASP A 48 0.73 18.47 10.98
C ASP A 48 0.69 18.53 12.52
N ALA A 49 0.94 17.41 13.21
CA ALA A 49 1.03 17.34 14.67
C ALA A 49 2.36 17.86 15.24
N ILE A 50 3.38 18.09 14.41
CA ILE A 50 4.68 18.61 14.87
C ILE A 50 4.54 20.11 15.17
N PRO A 51 4.98 20.59 16.35
CA PRO A 51 5.03 22.02 16.64
C PRO A 51 5.93 22.76 15.63
N LYS A 52 5.43 23.87 15.06
CA LYS A 52 6.17 24.68 14.08
C LYS A 52 7.51 25.18 14.64
N ASP A 53 7.54 25.49 15.93
CA ASP A 53 8.73 25.96 16.65
C ASP A 53 9.92 24.98 16.53
N MET A 54 9.68 23.68 16.34
CA MET A 54 10.76 22.70 16.12
C MET A 54 11.49 22.91 14.79
N GLU A 55 10.75 23.24 13.73
CA GLU A 55 11.35 23.54 12.43
C GLU A 55 12.10 24.87 12.47
N GLU A 56 11.51 25.88 13.12
CA GLU A 56 12.14 27.19 13.30
C GLU A 56 13.43 27.09 14.11
N ALA A 57 13.44 26.33 15.21
CA ALA A 57 14.64 26.08 16.01
C ALA A 57 15.75 25.41 15.19
N ALA A 58 15.40 24.40 14.37
CA ALA A 58 16.37 23.74 13.51
C ALA A 58 16.99 24.71 12.48
N MET A 59 16.20 25.65 11.95
CA MET A 59 16.69 26.68 11.03
C MET A 59 17.59 27.71 11.72
N VAL A 60 17.28 28.09 12.97
CA VAL A 60 18.14 28.95 13.80
C VAL A 60 19.48 28.26 14.08
N ASP A 61 19.48 26.94 14.27
CA ASP A 61 20.69 26.11 14.42
C ASP A 61 21.48 25.92 13.11
N GLY A 62 21.06 26.57 12.01
CA GLY A 62 21.75 26.58 10.73
C GLY A 62 21.35 25.46 9.77
N CYS A 63 20.28 24.71 10.06
CA CYS A 63 19.73 23.75 9.08
C CYS A 63 19.01 24.49 7.95
N ASN A 64 19.24 24.06 6.70
CA ASN A 64 18.34 24.42 5.60
C ASN A 64 17.06 23.57 5.64
N SER A 65 16.03 23.93 4.86
CA SER A 65 14.73 23.24 4.89
C SER A 65 14.81 21.74 4.63
N PHE A 66 15.68 21.29 3.71
CA PHE A 66 15.86 19.86 3.44
C PHE A 66 16.55 19.14 4.59
N GLN A 67 17.53 19.77 5.22
CA GLN A 67 18.18 19.24 6.43
C GLN A 67 17.21 19.17 7.60
N SER A 68 16.38 20.20 7.80
CA SER A 68 15.33 20.20 8.83
C SER A 68 14.35 19.04 8.62
N LEU A 69 13.88 18.85 7.38
CA LEU A 69 13.01 17.73 7.01
C LEU A 69 13.65 16.38 7.36
N VAL A 70 14.85 16.09 6.85
CA VAL A 70 15.45 14.75 6.95
C VAL A 70 16.02 14.46 8.34
N ARG A 71 16.58 15.47 9.02
CA ARG A 71 17.28 15.29 10.31
C ARG A 71 16.39 15.51 11.53
N ILE A 72 15.31 16.30 11.40
CA ILE A 72 14.44 16.66 12.53
C ILE A 72 13.04 16.10 12.31
N LEU A 73 12.35 16.49 11.24
CA LEU A 73 10.93 16.14 11.05
C LEU A 73 10.73 14.63 10.77
N VAL A 74 11.54 14.03 9.90
CA VAL A 74 11.43 12.61 9.53
C VAL A 74 11.65 11.67 10.74
N PRO A 75 12.69 11.85 11.57
CA PRO A 75 12.85 11.07 12.80
C PRO A 75 11.68 11.20 13.78
N VAL A 76 11.07 12.38 13.88
CA VAL A 76 9.92 12.63 14.75
C VAL A 76 8.69 11.86 14.28
N VAL A 77 8.39 11.84 12.98
CA VAL A 77 7.26 11.05 12.43
C VAL A 77 7.56 9.57 12.22
N LYS A 78 8.79 9.10 12.51
CA LYS A 78 9.18 7.70 12.32
C LYS A 78 8.22 6.68 12.95
N PRO A 79 7.66 6.87 14.17
CA PRO A 79 6.66 5.96 14.72
C PRO A 79 5.39 5.87 13.87
N SER A 80 4.94 6.99 13.30
CA SER A 80 3.80 7.04 12.38
C SER A 80 4.12 6.33 11.06
N MET A 81 5.34 6.49 10.53
CA MET A 81 5.79 5.75 9.33
C MET A 81 5.76 4.23 9.56
N VAL A 82 6.21 3.76 10.73
CA VAL A 82 6.14 2.33 11.10
C VAL A 82 4.69 1.86 11.14
N THR A 83 3.79 2.64 11.74
CA THR A 83 2.35 2.33 11.78
C THR A 83 1.76 2.20 10.37
N VAL A 84 2.03 3.16 9.49
CA VAL A 84 1.57 3.12 8.09
C VAL A 84 2.12 1.90 7.37
N GLY A 85 3.41 1.59 7.54
CA GLY A 85 4.04 0.42 6.94
C GLY A 85 3.41 -0.89 7.40
N LEU A 86 3.12 -1.03 8.69
CA LEU A 86 2.44 -2.22 9.25
C LEU A 86 1.01 -2.36 8.72
N LEU A 87 0.25 -1.26 8.66
CA LEU A 87 -1.11 -1.27 8.12
C LEU A 87 -1.12 -1.64 6.64
N ALA A 88 -0.20 -1.06 5.85
CA ALA A 88 -0.05 -1.38 4.43
C ALA A 88 0.37 -2.83 4.21
N PHE A 89 1.27 -3.36 5.04
CA PHE A 89 1.66 -4.77 4.98
C PHE A 89 0.49 -5.71 5.30
N LEU A 90 -0.28 -5.40 6.35
CA LEU A 90 -1.43 -6.20 6.74
C LEU A 90 -2.51 -6.20 5.66
N GLU A 91 -2.76 -5.05 5.03
CA GLU A 91 -3.70 -4.95 3.91
C GLU A 91 -3.20 -5.80 2.72
N ALA A 92 -1.94 -5.62 2.31
CA ALA A 92 -1.36 -6.36 1.19
C ALA A 92 -1.38 -7.87 1.43
N TRP A 93 -1.09 -8.30 2.66
CA TRP A 93 -1.12 -9.70 3.05
C TRP A 93 -2.52 -10.29 3.06
N ASN A 94 -3.54 -9.52 3.43
CA ASN A 94 -4.92 -10.00 3.49
C ASN A 94 -5.67 -9.86 2.14
N ASN A 95 -5.09 -9.16 1.17
CA ASN A 95 -5.75 -8.88 -0.10
C ASN A 95 -5.85 -10.13 -0.98
N PHE A 96 -7.08 -10.58 -1.21
CA PHE A 96 -7.40 -11.69 -2.12
C PHE A 96 -8.06 -11.23 -3.42
N MET A 97 -8.69 -10.05 -3.45
CA MET A 97 -9.42 -9.58 -4.62
C MET A 97 -8.48 -9.16 -5.74
N ILE A 98 -7.46 -8.35 -5.50
CA ILE A 98 -6.54 -7.90 -6.56
C ILE A 98 -5.85 -9.10 -7.23
N PRO A 99 -5.22 -10.03 -6.49
CA PRO A 99 -4.57 -11.18 -7.11
C PRO A 99 -5.53 -12.09 -7.86
N LEU A 100 -6.80 -12.18 -7.44
CA LEU A 100 -7.81 -12.99 -8.13
C LEU A 100 -8.09 -12.49 -9.55
N TYR A 101 -8.07 -11.17 -9.77
CA TYR A 101 -8.31 -10.58 -11.09
C TYR A 101 -7.04 -10.41 -11.92
N LEU A 102 -5.88 -10.24 -11.28
CA LEU A 102 -4.61 -9.92 -11.96
C LEU A 102 -3.64 -11.09 -12.12
N SER A 103 -3.79 -12.19 -11.37
CA SER A 103 -2.86 -13.32 -11.39
C SER A 103 -3.48 -14.60 -11.97
N SER A 104 -2.68 -15.35 -12.71
CA SER A 104 -2.96 -16.71 -13.19
C SER A 104 -2.58 -17.77 -12.15
N SER A 105 -3.02 -19.02 -12.38
CA SER A 105 -2.85 -20.15 -11.46
C SER A 105 -1.41 -20.45 -11.03
N SER A 106 -0.41 -20.02 -11.80
CA SER A 106 1.01 -20.21 -11.47
C SER A 106 1.59 -19.18 -10.49
N LYS A 107 0.89 -18.04 -10.27
CA LYS A 107 1.39 -16.89 -9.49
C LYS A 107 0.40 -16.42 -8.42
N TYR A 108 -0.38 -17.35 -7.87
CA TYR A 108 -1.28 -17.03 -6.77
C TYR A 108 -0.51 -16.57 -5.55
N THR A 109 -0.98 -15.47 -4.95
CA THR A 109 -0.53 -15.08 -3.61
C THR A 109 -0.97 -16.15 -2.60
N LEU A 110 -0.22 -16.29 -1.51
CA LEU A 110 -0.49 -17.28 -0.45
C LEU A 110 -1.96 -17.30 0.02
N PRO A 111 -2.62 -16.15 0.28
CA PRO A 111 -4.03 -16.12 0.66
C PRO A 111 -4.96 -16.67 -0.42
N LEU A 112 -4.73 -16.31 -1.69
CA LEU A 112 -5.55 -16.75 -2.81
C LEU A 112 -5.44 -18.27 -3.01
N ALA A 113 -4.21 -18.80 -2.94
CA ALA A 113 -3.97 -20.24 -3.03
C ALA A 113 -4.73 -21.01 -1.93
N LEU A 114 -4.68 -20.54 -0.67
CA LEU A 114 -5.38 -21.16 0.45
C LEU A 114 -6.91 -21.15 0.29
N VAL A 115 -7.48 -20.06 -0.21
CA VAL A 115 -8.92 -19.97 -0.49
C VAL A 115 -9.34 -20.93 -1.60
N ASN A 116 -8.57 -20.98 -2.70
CA ASN A 116 -8.86 -21.87 -3.82
C ASN A 116 -8.78 -23.36 -3.41
N MET A 117 -7.77 -23.75 -2.61
CA MET A 117 -7.65 -25.11 -2.08
C MET A 117 -8.84 -25.51 -1.18
N ARG A 118 -9.33 -24.57 -0.35
CA ARG A 118 -10.52 -24.81 0.49
C ARG A 118 -11.78 -25.03 -0.35
N GLN A 119 -11.96 -24.28 -1.45
CA GLN A 119 -13.10 -24.46 -2.35
C GLN A 119 -13.03 -25.79 -3.11
N GLN A 120 -11.86 -26.18 -3.61
CA GLN A 120 -11.66 -27.46 -4.31
C GLN A 120 -12.00 -28.66 -3.43
N ARG A 121 -11.59 -28.63 -2.15
CA ARG A 121 -11.88 -29.69 -1.18
C ARG A 121 -13.36 -29.75 -0.78
N ARG A 122 -14.10 -28.64 -0.92
CA ARG A 122 -15.56 -28.59 -0.72
C ARG A 122 -16.32 -29.15 -1.93
N GLY A 123 -15.84 -28.91 -3.15
CA GLY A 123 -16.44 -29.46 -4.37
C GLY A 123 -16.35 -30.98 -4.48
N HIS A 124 -15.35 -31.62 -3.84
CA HIS A 124 -15.16 -33.07 -3.87
C HIS A 124 -16.07 -33.87 -2.90
N LYS A 125 -16.89 -33.19 -2.10
CA LYS A 125 -17.84 -33.83 -1.15
C LYS A 125 -19.28 -33.90 -1.67
N HIS A 126 -19.50 -33.49 -2.91
CA HIS A 126 -20.73 -33.70 -3.67
C HIS A 126 -20.38 -34.44 -4.95
#